data_AF-A0A966TNK3-F1
#
_entry.id   AF-A0A966TNK3-F1
#
_cell.length_a   1.000
_cell.length_b   1.000
_cell.length_c   1.000
_cell.angle_alpha   90.00
_cell.angle_beta   90.00
_cell.angle_gamma   90.00
#
_symmetry.space_group_name_H-M   'P 1'
#
loop_
_entity.id
_entity.type
_entity.pdbx_description
1 polymer ?
#
loop_
_entity_poly.entity_id
_entity_poly.type
_entity_poly.pdbx_seq_one_letter_code
_entity_poly.pdbx_strand_id
1 'polypeptide(L)'
;GRRLVLAFQPHRYTRTRDCFEDFVQVLRLADVVWLTEVYAAGEAPIAAADGRALAHALRVAGQQALVFAQDLSQLESLVQEQAQDGDVVMCMGAGSIGQLPVRLVAQASGNDKPGLRVVRT
;
A
#
# COMPACT_ATOMS: atom_id res chain seq x y z
N GLY A 1 -20.89 0.44 3.77
CA GLY A 1 -19.57 0.41 4.43
C GLY A 1 -18.78 1.63 4.03
N ARG A 2 -17.68 1.96 4.73
CA ARG A 2 -16.72 2.96 4.24
C ARG A 2 -15.80 2.31 3.21
N ARG A 3 -15.29 3.09 2.26
CA ARG A 3 -14.32 2.63 1.26
C ARG A 3 -12.97 2.35 1.94
N LEU A 4 -12.47 1.13 1.78
CA LEU A 4 -11.20 0.67 2.32
C LEU A 4 -10.08 0.88 1.29
N VAL A 5 -9.15 1.75 1.63
CA VAL A 5 -7.94 1.99 0.84
C VAL A 5 -6.76 1.31 1.54
N LEU A 6 -6.18 0.30 0.88
CA LEU A 6 -5.05 -0.44 1.40
C LEU A 6 -3.74 0.12 0.85
N ALA A 7 -2.98 0.80 1.71
CA ALA A 7 -1.61 1.21 1.43
C ALA A 7 -0.66 0.11 1.91
N PHE A 8 -0.11 -0.68 0.98
CA PHE A 8 0.66 -1.89 1.28
C PHE A 8 2.12 -1.79 0.82
N GLN A 9 3.04 -2.02 1.75
CA GLN A 9 4.46 -2.23 1.47
C GLN A 9 4.84 -3.68 1.81
N PRO A 10 5.12 -4.53 0.81
CA PRO A 10 5.62 -5.88 1.09
C PRO A 10 6.95 -5.81 1.82
N HIS A 11 7.21 -6.76 2.73
CA HIS A 11 8.45 -6.83 3.49
C HIS A 11 9.17 -8.14 3.17
N ARG A 12 10.42 -8.02 2.69
CA ARG A 12 11.28 -9.10 2.16
C ARG A 12 10.82 -9.70 0.84
N TYR A 13 11.79 -10.00 -0.01
CA TYR A 13 11.56 -10.69 -1.28
C TYR A 13 11.22 -12.16 -1.05
N THR A 14 11.87 -12.82 -0.09
CA THR A 14 11.60 -14.22 0.27
C THR A 14 10.14 -14.43 0.69
N ARG A 15 9.60 -13.55 1.55
CA ARG A 15 8.19 -13.62 1.97
C ARG A 15 7.22 -13.30 0.84
N THR A 16 7.56 -12.34 -0.02
CA THR A 16 6.76 -12.03 -1.21
C THR A 16 6.68 -13.22 -2.15
N ARG A 17 7.79 -13.95 -2.35
CA ARG A 17 7.83 -15.20 -3.11
C ARG A 17 6.98 -16.30 -2.45
N ASP A 18 7.21 -16.56 -1.17
CA ASP A 18 6.63 -17.72 -0.47
C ASP A 18 5.11 -17.59 -0.28
N CYS A 19 4.60 -16.35 -0.19
CA CYS A 19 3.18 -16.05 -0.01
C CYS A 19 2.58 -15.32 -1.22
N PHE A 20 3.16 -15.45 -2.42
CA PHE A 20 2.80 -14.60 -3.56
C PHE A 20 1.31 -14.71 -3.92
N GLU A 21 0.80 -15.93 -4.09
CA GLU A 21 -0.59 -16.17 -4.44
C GLU A 21 -1.54 -15.72 -3.33
N ASP A 22 -1.19 -15.99 -2.06
CA ASP A 22 -1.96 -15.54 -0.91
C ASP A 22 -2.06 -14.02 -0.86
N PHE A 23 -0.96 -13.29 -1.11
CA PHE A 23 -0.98 -11.83 -1.21
C PHE A 23 -1.93 -11.36 -2.30
N VAL A 24 -1.91 -11.98 -3.49
CA VAL A 24 -2.85 -11.62 -4.56
C VAL A 24 -4.29 -11.81 -4.10
N GLN A 25 -4.61 -12.90 -3.41
CA GLN A 25 -5.99 -13.15 -2.94
C GLN A 25 -6.44 -12.15 -1.88
N VAL A 26 -5.61 -11.89 -0.86
CA VAL A 26 -6.03 -11.05 0.27
C VAL A 26 -6.04 -9.57 -0.06
N LEU A 27 -5.09 -9.08 -0.88
CA LEU A 27 -5.02 -7.66 -1.23
C LEU A 27 -6.22 -7.23 -2.10
N ARG A 28 -6.81 -8.14 -2.87
CA ARG A 28 -8.02 -7.89 -3.68
C ARG A 28 -9.29 -7.68 -2.86
N LEU A 29 -9.25 -7.95 -1.56
CA LEU A 29 -10.39 -7.71 -0.68
C LEU A 29 -10.60 -6.22 -0.38
N ALA A 30 -9.60 -5.36 -0.68
CA ALA A 30 -9.72 -3.91 -0.52
C ALA A 30 -10.38 -3.25 -1.74
N ASP A 31 -11.14 -2.19 -1.51
CA ASP A 31 -11.76 -1.40 -2.59
C ASP A 31 -10.70 -0.71 -3.45
N VAL A 32 -9.58 -0.32 -2.85
CA VAL A 32 -8.42 0.30 -3.51
C VAL A 32 -7.14 -0.27 -2.93
N VAL A 33 -6.16 -0.50 -3.79
CA VAL A 33 -4.81 -0.89 -3.38
C VAL A 33 -3.81 0.15 -3.87
N TRP A 34 -3.03 0.71 -2.96
CA TRP A 34 -1.81 1.45 -3.24
C TRP A 34 -0.63 0.59 -2.81
N LEU A 35 0.06 0.01 -3.79
CA LEU A 35 1.12 -0.96 -3.58
C LEU A 35 2.48 -0.31 -3.82
N THR A 36 3.44 -0.56 -2.93
CA THR A 36 4.83 -0.11 -3.14
C THR A 36 5.74 -1.21 -3.66
N GLU A 37 6.98 -0.84 -3.98
CA GLU A 37 8.08 -1.79 -4.07
C GLU A 37 8.34 -2.50 -2.72
N VAL A 38 8.94 -3.69 -2.79
CA VAL A 38 9.30 -4.50 -1.62
C VAL A 38 10.35 -3.77 -0.77
N TYR A 39 10.07 -3.66 0.52
CA TYR A 39 11.11 -3.32 1.49
C TYR A 39 12.04 -4.53 1.67
N ALA A 40 13.25 -4.44 1.09
CA ALA A 40 14.18 -5.56 0.96
C ALA A 40 14.62 -6.18 2.31
N ALA A 41 14.71 -5.39 3.37
CA ALA A 41 15.24 -5.81 4.68
C ALA A 41 16.60 -6.56 4.60
N GLY A 42 17.47 -6.12 3.69
CA GLY A 42 18.81 -6.70 3.48
C GLY A 42 18.86 -7.85 2.47
N GLU A 43 17.73 -8.26 1.89
CA GLU A 43 17.72 -9.31 0.86
C GLU A 43 18.09 -8.77 -0.52
N ALA A 44 18.76 -9.60 -1.31
CA ALA A 44 18.89 -9.36 -2.74
C ALA A 44 17.52 -9.52 -3.42
N PRO A 45 17.23 -8.74 -4.48
CA PRO A 45 16.02 -8.92 -5.28
C PRO A 45 15.87 -10.36 -5.78
N ILE A 46 14.64 -10.88 -5.72
CA ILE A 46 14.27 -12.19 -6.26
C ILE A 46 13.37 -11.98 -7.47
N ALA A 47 13.73 -12.60 -8.59
CA ALA A 47 12.95 -12.49 -9.83
C ALA A 47 11.49 -12.90 -9.61
N ALA A 48 10.56 -12.12 -10.16
CA ALA A 48 9.11 -12.30 -10.04
C ALA A 48 8.53 -12.21 -8.62
N ALA A 49 9.31 -11.82 -7.61
CA ALA A 49 8.88 -11.64 -6.23
C ALA A 49 9.01 -10.18 -5.76
N ASP A 50 8.89 -9.24 -6.68
CA ASP A 50 8.92 -7.80 -6.42
C ASP A 50 7.51 -7.18 -6.46
N GLY A 51 7.43 -5.90 -6.09
CA GLY A 51 6.15 -5.18 -6.05
C GLY A 51 5.52 -5.01 -7.43
N ARG A 52 6.33 -4.97 -8.50
CA ARG A 52 5.82 -4.87 -9.88
C ARG A 52 5.18 -6.16 -10.34
N ALA A 53 5.78 -7.30 -10.02
CA ALA A 53 5.22 -8.62 -10.27
C ALA A 53 3.89 -8.78 -9.53
N LEU A 54 3.84 -8.39 -8.25
CA LEU A 54 2.61 -8.43 -7.46
C LEU A 54 1.53 -7.48 -8.02
N ALA A 55 1.91 -6.26 -8.43
CA ALA A 55 1.01 -5.32 -9.07
C ALA A 55 0.43 -5.87 -10.38
N HIS A 56 1.27 -6.51 -11.20
CA HIS A 56 0.83 -7.14 -12.44
C HIS A 56 -0.16 -8.27 -12.16
N ALA A 57 0.15 -9.16 -11.21
CA ALA A 57 -0.74 -10.26 -10.83
C ALA A 57 -2.11 -9.77 -10.31
N LEU A 58 -2.12 -8.70 -9.51
CA LEU A 58 -3.36 -8.06 -9.05
C LEU A 58 -4.21 -7.52 -10.20
N ARG A 59 -3.60 -6.90 -11.22
CA ARG A 59 -4.32 -6.43 -12.42
C ARG A 59 -4.90 -7.58 -13.22
N VAL A 60 -4.13 -8.64 -13.44
CA VAL A 60 -4.61 -9.85 -14.13
C VAL A 60 -5.77 -10.49 -13.38
N ALA A 61 -5.72 -10.47 -12.05
CA ALA A 61 -6.81 -10.92 -11.19
C ALA A 61 -7.99 -9.93 -11.12
N GLY A 62 -7.99 -8.83 -11.88
CA GLY A 62 -9.11 -7.90 -11.99
C GLY A 62 -9.18 -6.81 -10.91
N GLN A 63 -8.11 -6.56 -10.16
CA GLN A 63 -8.06 -5.41 -9.25
C GLN A 63 -7.92 -4.12 -10.05
N GLN A 64 -9.05 -3.45 -10.30
CA GLN A 64 -9.11 -2.27 -11.16
C GLN A 64 -8.54 -1.02 -10.47
N ALA A 65 -8.86 -0.82 -9.19
CA ALA A 65 -8.40 0.32 -8.40
C ALA A 65 -7.04 0.04 -7.75
N LEU A 66 -6.01 -0.18 -8.58
CA LEU A 66 -4.63 -0.42 -8.16
C LEU A 66 -3.70 0.68 -8.68
N VAL A 67 -2.96 1.30 -7.76
CA VAL A 67 -1.87 2.21 -8.09
C VAL A 67 -0.56 1.66 -7.52
N PHE A 68 0.49 1.67 -8.34
CA PHE A 68 1.84 1.31 -7.91
C PHE A 68 2.64 2.56 -7.60
N ALA A 69 3.19 2.66 -6.39
CA ALA A 69 4.11 3.69 -5.94
C ALA A 69 5.53 3.13 -5.86
N GLN A 70 6.52 3.85 -6.35
CA GLN A 70 7.92 3.39 -6.32
C GLN A 70 8.48 3.36 -4.91
N ASP A 71 8.04 4.29 -4.05
CA ASP A 71 8.53 4.45 -2.70
C ASP A 71 7.47 5.02 -1.75
N LEU A 72 7.88 5.21 -0.50
CA LEU A 72 7.02 5.74 0.57
C LEU A 72 6.58 7.19 0.32
N SER A 73 7.42 8.00 -0.32
CA SER A 73 7.12 9.41 -0.59
C SER A 73 6.04 9.52 -1.67
N GLN A 74 6.11 8.69 -2.72
CA GLN A 74 5.05 8.63 -3.71
C GLN A 74 3.75 8.07 -3.11
N LEU A 75 3.84 7.07 -2.22
CA LEU A 75 2.67 6.56 -1.50
C LEU A 75 2.00 7.65 -0.64
N GLU A 76 2.80 8.51 -0.02
CA GLU A 76 2.35 9.66 0.75
C GLU A 76 1.61 10.68 -0.14
N SER A 77 2.17 11.02 -1.31
CA SER A 77 1.48 11.87 -2.29
C SER A 77 0.15 11.27 -2.76
N LEU A 78 0.08 9.95 -2.98
CA LEU A 78 -1.17 9.29 -3.36
C LEU A 78 -2.27 9.46 -2.32
N VAL A 79 -1.93 9.38 -1.03
CA VAL A 79 -2.91 9.62 0.04
C VAL A 79 -3.45 11.04 -0.04
N GLN A 80 -2.57 12.02 -0.24
CA GLN A 80 -2.97 13.43 -0.30
C GLN A 80 -3.83 13.75 -1.53
N GLU A 81 -3.47 13.19 -2.68
CA GLU A 81 -4.12 13.47 -3.95
C GLU A 81 -5.41 12.68 -4.15
N GLN A 82 -5.42 11.40 -3.75
CA GLN A 82 -6.46 10.44 -4.16
C GLN A 82 -7.35 9.93 -3.04
N ALA A 83 -6.98 10.12 -1.76
CA ALA A 83 -7.88 9.78 -0.66
C ALA A 83 -9.14 10.65 -0.73
N GLN A 84 -10.29 10.05 -0.49
CA GLN A 84 -11.59 10.71 -0.50
C GLN A 84 -12.08 10.93 0.93
N ASP A 85 -13.01 11.86 1.09
CA ASP A 85 -13.68 12.02 2.38
C ASP A 85 -14.39 10.72 2.78
N GLY A 86 -14.24 10.33 4.04
CA GLY A 86 -14.80 9.08 4.57
C GLY A 86 -14.01 7.79 4.24
N ASP A 87 -12.92 7.87 3.47
CA ASP A 87 -12.02 6.72 3.25
C ASP A 87 -11.41 6.24 4.59
N VAL A 88 -11.23 4.92 4.69
CA VAL A 88 -10.34 4.31 5.69
C VAL A 88 -9.07 3.87 4.99
N VAL A 89 -7.97 4.58 5.24
CA VAL A 89 -6.65 4.24 4.72
C VAL A 89 -5.95 3.32 5.71
N MET A 90 -5.77 2.07 5.34
CA MET A 90 -5.06 1.08 6.13
C MET A 90 -3.61 0.97 5.63
N CYS A 91 -2.66 1.39 6.44
CA CYS A 91 -1.23 1.24 6.18
C CYS A 91 -0.77 -0.13 6.71
N MET A 92 -0.44 -1.03 5.80
CA MET A 92 -0.05 -2.41 6.10
C MET A 92 1.35 -2.73 5.59
N GLY A 93 2.13 -3.41 6.43
CA GLY A 93 3.46 -3.88 6.06
C GLY A 93 4.43 -3.78 7.23
N ALA A 94 5.71 -3.92 6.93
CA ALA A 94 6.77 -3.71 7.89
C ALA A 94 7.89 -2.87 7.25
N GLY A 95 8.79 -2.35 8.05
CA GLY A 95 9.83 -1.43 7.58
C GLY A 95 9.36 0.02 7.57
N SER A 96 9.57 0.73 6.46
CA SER A 96 9.42 2.19 6.42
C SER A 96 7.96 2.66 6.40
N ILE A 97 7.01 1.83 5.91
CA ILE A 97 5.59 2.21 5.85
C ILE A 97 4.97 2.58 7.19
N GLY A 98 5.53 2.09 8.31
CA GLY A 98 5.10 2.49 9.66
C GLY A 98 5.24 4.00 9.94
N GLN A 99 6.04 4.72 9.14
CA GLN A 99 6.19 6.17 9.22
C GLN A 99 5.09 6.93 8.48
N LEU A 100 4.38 6.30 7.54
CA LEU A 100 3.38 6.98 6.71
C LEU A 100 2.28 7.65 7.54
N PRO A 101 1.63 6.98 8.52
CA PRO A 101 0.59 7.64 9.33
C PRO A 101 1.12 8.87 10.08
N VAL A 102 2.35 8.82 10.58
CA VAL A 102 2.98 9.92 11.33
C VAL A 102 3.21 11.12 10.40
N ARG A 103 3.73 10.87 9.18
CA ARG A 103 3.96 11.91 8.18
C ARG A 103 2.67 12.58 7.73
N LEU A 104 1.61 11.78 7.52
CA LEU A 104 0.30 12.29 7.12
C LEU A 104 -0.32 13.17 8.21
N VAL A 105 -0.24 12.77 9.48
CA VAL A 105 -0.75 13.58 10.60
C VAL A 105 0.03 14.89 10.75
N ALA A 106 1.36 14.86 10.59
CA ALA A 106 2.18 16.07 10.68
C ALA A 106 1.79 17.13 9.61
N GLN A 107 1.34 16.68 8.44
CA GLN A 107 0.97 17.54 7.31
C GLN A 107 -0.51 17.93 7.28
N ALA A 108 -1.37 17.24 8.05
CA ALA A 108 -2.79 17.55 8.18
C ALA A 108 -3.07 18.94 8.77
N SER A 109 -2.05 19.65 9.27
CA SER A 109 -2.13 21.03 9.76
C SER A 109 -2.52 22.08 8.69
N GLY A 110 -2.81 21.69 7.44
CA GLY A 110 -3.20 22.63 6.37
C GLY A 110 -4.11 22.10 5.25
N ASN A 111 -4.61 20.87 5.31
CA ASN A 111 -5.51 20.34 4.26
C ASN A 111 -6.54 19.36 4.87
N ASP A 112 -7.62 19.92 5.43
CA ASP A 112 -8.68 19.17 6.12
C ASP A 112 -9.50 18.34 5.12
N LYS A 113 -9.23 17.03 5.07
CA LYS A 113 -10.21 16.02 4.63
C LYS A 113 -10.87 15.44 5.90
N PRO A 114 -11.93 16.09 6.43
CA PRO A 114 -12.41 15.88 7.81
C PRO A 114 -12.87 14.46 8.14
N GLY A 115 -13.09 13.58 7.15
CA GLY A 115 -13.47 12.19 7.34
C GLY A 115 -12.39 11.14 7.09
N LEU A 116 -11.17 11.52 6.71
CA LEU A 116 -10.09 10.56 6.41
C LEU A 116 -9.60 9.87 7.69
N ARG A 117 -9.72 8.54 7.77
CA ARG A 117 -9.19 7.75 8.89
C ARG A 117 -7.99 6.93 8.45
N VAL A 118 -6.82 7.24 9.02
CA VAL A 118 -5.60 6.44 8.81
C VAL A 118 -5.46 5.41 9.93
N VAL A 119 -5.29 4.14 9.57
CA VAL A 119 -5.12 3.01 10.49
C VAL A 119 -3.77 2.36 10.21
N ARG A 120 -3.05 2.01 11.28
CA ARG A 120 -1.78 1.27 11.20
C ARG A 120 -1.98 -0.15 11.72
N THR A 121 -1.37 -1.12 11.06
CA THR A 121 -1.27 -2.51 11.52
C THR A 121 0.13 -3.06 11.36
#